data_AF-A0A527ZC23-F1
#
_entry.id   AF-A0A527ZC23-F1
#
_cell.length_a   1.000
_cell.length_b   1.000
_cell.length_c   1.000
_cell.angle_alpha   90.00
_cell.angle_beta   90.00
_cell.angle_gamma   90.00
#
_symmetry.space_group_name_H-M   'P 1'
#
loop_
_entity.id
_entity.type
_entity.pdbx_description
1 polymer ?
#
loop_
_entity_poly.entity_id
_entity_poly.type
_entity_poly.pdbx_seq_one_letter_code
_entity_poly.pdbx_strand_id
1 'polypeptide(L)'
;MHSDIVDLRSFYSTTLGRLAERSITMALSSIWAVVPNERLVGLGYTLPWLERFGTDAERVFAFMPATQGAVVWPATGPTATALVFDEELPLVDASIDRMLLVHSLE
;
A
#
# COMPACT_ATOMS: atom_id res chain seq x y z
N MET A 1 8.03 -14.76 -6.21
CA MET A 1 9.01 -13.96 -7.01
C MET A 1 8.43 -12.56 -7.07
N HIS A 2 8.99 -11.61 -6.32
CA HIS A 2 8.41 -10.26 -6.26
C HIS A 2 8.46 -9.60 -7.65
N SER A 3 7.31 -9.05 -8.08
CA SER A 3 7.26 -8.25 -9.30
C SER A 3 7.95 -6.91 -9.03
N ASP A 4 8.86 -6.48 -9.90
CA ASP A 4 9.59 -5.22 -9.73
C ASP A 4 8.62 -4.02 -9.71
N ILE A 5 8.92 -3.00 -8.90
CA ILE A 5 8.13 -1.78 -8.76
C ILE A 5 7.89 -1.06 -10.09
N VAL A 6 8.84 -1.14 -11.03
CA VAL A 6 8.72 -0.59 -12.39
C VAL A 6 7.65 -1.33 -13.17
N ASP A 7 7.62 -2.66 -13.09
CA ASP A 7 6.63 -3.49 -13.78
C ASP A 7 5.24 -3.27 -13.19
N LEU A 8 5.12 -3.20 -11.86
CA LEU A 8 3.85 -2.92 -11.19
C LEU A 8 3.31 -1.55 -11.59
N ARG A 9 4.12 -0.50 -11.55
CA ARG A 9 3.69 0.84 -12.02
C ARG A 9 3.30 0.84 -13.49
N SER A 10 4.08 0.16 -14.33
CA SER A 10 3.78 0.04 -15.75
C SER A 10 2.45 -0.66 -15.96
N PHE A 11 2.20 -1.76 -15.27
CA PHE A 11 0.94 -2.49 -15.32
C PHE A 11 -0.26 -1.62 -14.89
N TYR A 12 -0.20 -0.97 -13.72
CA TYR A 12 -1.29 -0.14 -13.22
C TYR A 12 -1.54 1.13 -14.06
N SER A 13 -0.56 1.55 -14.87
CA SER A 13 -0.75 2.61 -15.87
C SER A 13 -1.54 2.17 -17.12
N THR A 14 -1.72 0.87 -17.35
CA THR A 14 -2.51 0.34 -18.48
C THR A 14 -4.01 0.39 -18.21
N THR A 15 -4.83 0.23 -19.25
CA THR A 15 -6.28 0.09 -19.09
C THR A 15 -6.66 -1.14 -18.27
N LEU A 16 -5.95 -2.26 -18.46
CA LEU A 16 -6.19 -3.48 -17.69
C LEU A 16 -5.84 -3.28 -16.21
N GLY A 17 -4.70 -2.65 -15.92
CA GLY A 17 -4.28 -2.34 -14.55
C GLY A 17 -5.26 -1.43 -13.82
N ARG A 18 -5.77 -0.39 -14.48
CA ARG A 18 -6.83 0.47 -13.91
C ARG A 18 -8.13 -0.29 -13.64
N LEU A 19 -8.51 -1.24 -14.51
CA LEU A 19 -9.69 -2.07 -14.29
C LEU A 19 -9.48 -3.06 -13.14
N ALA A 20 -8.27 -3.61 -12.99
CA ALA A 20 -7.90 -4.45 -11.86
C ALA A 20 -7.97 -3.66 -10.55
N GLU A 21 -7.33 -2.48 -10.50
CA GLU A 21 -7.38 -1.56 -9.36
C GLU A 21 -8.82 -1.22 -8.96
N ARG A 22 -9.66 -0.87 -9.94
CA ARG A 22 -11.08 -0.57 -9.70
C ARG A 22 -11.82 -1.79 -9.14
N SER A 23 -11.57 -2.98 -9.67
CA SER A 23 -12.23 -4.21 -9.23
C SER A 23 -11.88 -4.55 -7.78
N ILE A 24 -10.58 -4.47 -7.44
CA ILE A 24 -10.09 -4.65 -6.07
C ILE A 24 -10.67 -3.57 -5.16
N THR A 25 -10.72 -2.31 -5.62
CA THR A 25 -11.30 -1.20 -4.87
C THR A 25 -12.77 -1.45 -4.52
N MET A 26 -13.57 -1.97 -5.46
CA MET A 26 -14.99 -2.30 -5.20
C MET A 26 -15.12 -3.42 -4.16
N ALA A 27 -14.29 -4.46 -4.28
CA ALA A 27 -14.29 -5.57 -3.31
C ALA A 27 -13.88 -5.08 -1.91
N LEU A 28 -12.77 -4.35 -1.79
CA LEU A 28 -12.31 -3.76 -0.53
C LEU A 28 -13.37 -2.84 0.07
N SER A 29 -14.00 -1.97 -0.74
CA SER A 29 -15.02 -1.03 -0.25
C SER A 29 -16.20 -1.71 0.47
N SER A 30 -16.53 -2.96 0.13
CA SER A 30 -17.60 -3.70 0.80
C SER A 30 -17.26 -4.15 2.23
N ILE A 31 -15.98 -4.22 2.56
CA ILE A 31 -15.48 -4.65 3.87
C ILE A 31 -14.70 -3.55 4.61
N TRP A 32 -14.44 -2.43 3.93
CA TRP A 32 -13.63 -1.34 4.47
C TRP A 32 -14.47 -0.44 5.39
N ALA A 33 -14.56 -0.83 6.66
CA ALA A 33 -15.14 0.02 7.68
C ALA A 33 -14.19 1.18 8.01
N VAL A 34 -14.73 2.40 8.07
CA VAL A 34 -14.00 3.57 8.57
C VAL A 34 -13.83 3.42 10.08
N VAL A 35 -12.57 3.44 10.53
CA VAL A 35 -12.21 3.38 11.95
C VAL A 35 -11.53 4.70 12.32
N PRO A 36 -12.08 5.47 13.28
CA PRO A 36 -11.46 6.72 13.70
C PRO A 36 -10.05 6.50 14.27
N ASN A 37 -9.13 7.41 13.95
CA ASN A 37 -7.74 7.40 14.44
C ASN A 37 -6.96 6.11 14.11
N GLU A 38 -7.31 5.43 13.02
CA GLU A 38 -6.61 4.21 12.61
C GLU A 38 -5.24 4.51 12.03
N ARG A 39 -4.22 3.72 12.40
CA ARG A 39 -2.89 3.71 11.77
C ARG A 39 -2.86 2.61 10.71
N LEU A 40 -2.81 3.02 9.45
CA LEU A 40 -2.86 2.16 8.28
C LEU A 40 -1.45 1.99 7.67
N VAL A 41 -1.05 0.75 7.45
CA VAL A 41 0.18 0.43 6.70
C VAL A 41 -0.16 -0.42 5.48
N GLY A 42 0.39 -0.07 4.33
CA GLY A 42 0.40 -0.95 3.17
C GLY A 42 1.74 -1.67 3.05
N LEU A 43 1.74 -2.97 2.77
CA LEU A 43 2.95 -3.75 2.43
C LEU A 43 2.88 -4.21 0.96
N GLY A 44 3.94 -3.94 0.19
CA GLY A 44 3.98 -4.19 -1.25
C GLY A 44 3.45 -2.99 -2.07
N TYR A 45 2.86 -3.24 -3.23
CA TYR A 45 2.31 -2.17 -4.09
C TYR A 45 0.88 -1.81 -3.72
N THR A 46 0.72 -0.90 -2.76
CA THR A 46 -0.58 -0.59 -2.12
C THR A 46 -1.10 0.83 -2.38
N LEU A 47 -0.31 1.67 -3.07
CA LEU A 47 -0.53 3.11 -3.16
C LEU A 47 -1.94 3.53 -3.62
N PRO A 48 -2.54 2.95 -4.68
CA PRO A 48 -3.86 3.39 -5.13
C PRO A 48 -4.94 3.24 -4.04
N TRP A 49 -4.79 2.24 -3.17
CA TRP A 49 -5.72 2.00 -2.08
C TRP A 49 -5.38 2.79 -0.83
N LEU A 50 -4.10 3.05 -0.54
CA LEU A 50 -3.71 3.95 0.54
C LEU A 50 -4.20 5.39 0.27
N GLU A 51 -4.16 5.86 -0.97
CA GLU A 51 -4.71 7.16 -1.36
C GLU A 51 -6.21 7.26 -1.13
N ARG A 52 -6.94 6.17 -1.41
CA ARG A 52 -8.40 6.13 -1.29
C ARG A 52 -8.89 5.90 0.14
N PHE A 53 -8.25 4.97 0.84
CA PHE A 53 -8.75 4.47 2.13
C PHE A 53 -8.01 5.06 3.33
N GLY A 54 -6.87 5.72 3.10
CA GLY A 54 -6.08 6.36 4.14
C GLY A 54 -6.46 7.82 4.43
N THR A 55 -7.43 8.41 3.71
CA THR A 55 -7.77 9.84 3.84
C THR A 55 -8.19 10.23 5.26
N ASP A 56 -8.90 9.34 5.98
CA ASP A 56 -9.41 9.57 7.34
C ASP A 56 -8.56 8.89 8.43
N ALA A 57 -7.43 8.29 8.07
CA ALA A 57 -6.54 7.61 9.00
C ALA A 57 -5.66 8.63 9.78
N GLU A 58 -5.24 8.29 11.00
CA GLU A 58 -4.29 9.11 11.76
C GLU A 58 -2.93 9.15 11.04
N ARG A 59 -2.50 7.97 10.54
CA ARG A 59 -1.23 7.79 9.85
C ARG A 59 -1.38 6.76 8.74
N VAL A 60 -0.70 7.03 7.63
CA VAL A 60 -0.67 6.13 6.46
C VAL A 60 0.77 5.99 5.99
N PHE A 61 1.26 4.76 5.91
CA PHE A 61 2.60 4.46 5.39
C PHE A 61 2.56 3.39 4.31
N ALA A 62 3.45 3.53 3.33
CA ALA A 62 3.69 2.53 2.30
C ALA A 62 5.03 1.83 2.57
N PHE A 63 4.97 0.58 3.03
CA PHE A 63 6.14 -0.27 3.20
C PHE A 63 6.34 -1.08 1.92
N MET A 64 7.50 -0.92 1.30
CA MET A 64 7.82 -1.60 0.06
C MET A 64 9.02 -2.53 0.28
N PRO A 65 8.88 -3.85 0.02
CA PRO A 65 9.97 -4.79 0.17
C PRO A 65 11.19 -4.37 -0.66
N ALA A 66 12.39 -4.49 -0.08
CA ALA A 66 13.64 -4.10 -0.72
C ALA A 66 13.87 -4.82 -2.07
N THR A 67 13.41 -6.07 -2.17
CA THR A 67 13.46 -6.90 -3.38
C THR A 67 12.49 -6.47 -4.46
N GLN A 68 11.40 -5.78 -4.10
CA GLN A 68 10.42 -5.21 -5.03
C GLN A 68 10.87 -3.83 -5.54
N GLY A 69 11.56 -3.06 -4.70
CA GLY A 69 11.87 -1.65 -4.93
C GLY A 69 10.76 -0.71 -4.43
N ALA A 70 11.07 0.58 -4.34
CA ALA A 70 10.18 1.59 -3.76
C ALA A 70 9.95 2.80 -4.67
N VAL A 71 8.84 3.51 -4.45
CA VAL A 71 8.58 4.82 -5.05
C VAL A 71 8.30 5.89 -4.00
N VAL A 72 8.67 7.13 -4.29
CA VAL A 72 8.33 8.28 -3.46
C VAL A 72 6.81 8.50 -3.52
N TRP A 73 6.17 8.42 -2.37
CA TRP A 73 4.74 8.68 -2.18
C TRP A 73 4.53 9.36 -0.82
N PRO A 74 3.53 10.25 -0.67
CA PRO A 74 2.65 10.80 -1.70
C PRO A 74 3.37 11.67 -2.72
N ALA A 75 2.75 11.90 -3.88
CA ALA A 75 3.31 12.76 -4.93
C ALA A 75 3.47 14.22 -4.46
N THR A 76 2.66 14.64 -3.49
CA THR A 76 2.71 15.96 -2.86
C THR A 76 2.77 15.81 -1.34
N GLY A 77 3.75 16.45 -0.71
CA GLY A 77 3.94 16.42 0.74
C GLY A 77 5.18 15.63 1.17
N PRO A 78 5.35 15.39 2.48
CA PRO A 78 6.45 14.59 3.01
C PRO A 78 6.31 13.12 2.58
N THR A 79 7.44 12.49 2.25
CA THR A 79 7.47 11.06 1.91
C THR A 79 6.95 10.21 3.08
N ALA A 80 6.03 9.31 2.75
CA ALA A 80 5.47 8.29 3.65
C ALA A 80 5.75 6.85 3.15
N THR A 81 6.66 6.70 2.20
CA THR A 81 7.20 5.39 1.78
C THR A 81 8.44 5.02 2.58
N ALA A 82 8.53 3.77 3.03
CA ALA A 82 9.74 3.17 3.56
C ALA A 82 10.10 1.90 2.78
N LEU A 83 11.39 1.77 2.44
CA LEU A 83 11.94 0.50 1.94
C LEU A 83 12.19 -0.41 3.15
N VAL A 84 11.68 -1.63 3.13
CA VAL A 84 11.74 -2.55 4.28
C VAL A 84 12.20 -3.94 3.88
N PHE A 85 12.65 -4.71 4.86
CA PHE A 85 12.65 -6.17 4.77
C PHE A 85 11.33 -6.65 5.36
N ASP A 86 10.57 -7.44 4.61
CA ASP A 86 9.25 -7.95 5.01
C ASP A 86 9.30 -8.87 6.24
N GLU A 87 10.43 -9.53 6.44
CA GLU A 87 10.74 -10.33 7.64
C GLU A 87 11.12 -9.50 8.88
N GLU A 88 11.47 -8.22 8.69
CA GLU A 88 11.96 -7.32 9.76
C GLU A 88 11.37 -5.91 9.59
N LEU A 89 10.08 -5.77 9.87
CA LEU A 89 9.39 -4.48 9.76
C LEU A 89 9.94 -3.49 10.81
N PRO A 90 10.17 -2.21 10.44
CA PRO A 90 10.71 -1.18 11.35
C PRO A 90 9.61 -0.60 12.25
N LEU A 91 8.84 -1.45 12.90
CA LEU A 91 7.72 -1.11 13.75
C LEU A 91 7.86 -1.80 15.10
N VAL A 92 7.41 -1.13 16.16
CA VAL A 92 7.26 -1.80 17.46
C VAL A 92 5.99 -2.64 17.47
N ASP A 93 5.94 -3.64 18.34
CA ASP A 93 4.79 -4.52 18.49
C ASP A 93 3.48 -3.74 18.74
N ALA A 94 2.38 -4.22 18.16
CA ALA A 94 1.02 -3.67 18.31
C ALA A 94 0.91 -2.15 17.99
N SER A 95 1.74 -1.64 17.08
CA SER A 95 1.76 -0.23 16.69
C SER A 95 0.97 0.12 15.43
N ILE A 96 0.30 -0.86 14.81
CA ILE A 96 -0.56 -0.65 13.65
C ILE A 96 -1.93 -1.25 13.92
N ASP A 97 -2.95 -0.63 13.35
CA ASP A 97 -4.34 -1.02 13.58
C ASP A 97 -4.88 -1.82 12.38
N ARG A 98 -4.39 -1.53 11.16
CA ARG A 98 -4.72 -2.26 9.93
C ARG A 98 -3.55 -2.32 8.96
N MET A 99 -3.38 -3.47 8.33
CA MET A 99 -2.40 -3.68 7.25
C MET A 99 -3.08 -4.12 5.96
N LEU A 100 -2.74 -3.48 4.84
CA LEU A 100 -3.14 -3.90 3.49
C LEU A 100 -1.93 -4.53 2.79
N LEU A 101 -2.07 -5.74 2.26
CA LEU A 101 -0.98 -6.44 1.55
C LEU A 101 -1.41 -6.64 0.10
N VAL A 102 -0.58 -6.17 -0.85
CA VAL A 102 -0.82 -6.36 -2.29
C VAL A 102 0.51 -6.56 -3.00
N HIS A 103 0.63 -7.63 -3.81
CA HIS A 103 1.90 -8.03 -4.45
C HIS A 103 3.02 -8.25 -3.42
N SER A 104 2.69 -8.88 -2.29
CA SER A 104 3.57 -9.03 -1.12
C SER A 104 3.71 -10.46 -0.61
N LEU A 105 2.92 -11.42 -1.11
CA LEU A 105 2.89 -12.81 -0.57
C LEU A 105 3.18 -13.87 -1.66
N GLU A 106 3.58 -13.44 -2.86
CA GLU A 106 3.77 -14.28 -4.07
C GLU A 106 5.23 -14.73 -4.37
#